data_AF-A0A8E0MEM6-F1
#
_entry.id   AF-A0A8E0MEM6-F1
#
_cell.length_a   1.000
_cell.length_b   1.000
_cell.length_c   1.000
_cell.angle_alpha   90.00
_cell.angle_beta   90.00
_cell.angle_gamma   90.00
#
_symmetry.space_group_name_H-M   'P 1'
#
loop_
_entity.id
_entity.type
_entity.pdbx_description
1 polymer ?
#
loop_
_entity_poly.entity_id
_entity_poly.type
_entity_poly.pdbx_seq_one_letter_code
_entity_poly.pdbx_strand_id
1 'polypeptide(L)'
;MAQSKQVVDEVTMKRALTRISYEIIEQNKGLNDLVLVGIKTRGIYLAHRIAKRLEQLEGLQVPVGELDIQFYRDDVHKIDHDHQPDVEGAQLPVNITGKHVILVDDVIFTGRTIRAALDALMDEGRPRKISLAVLVDRGHRELPIRPDFVGKTFRPHWTNKFRFKFLSLTVKTGSASKGWRDKMAFHNDEAVLDIGDKPKFGQWVGLSIQHLFAMFGSTVLVPILVGLDPSIALFSSGVGTLMYILITRGKIPAYMGSSFSFITIMQALMKGAGYPAIAQGTIAVGVVYLIVALIVARSGSAWIDRALPPVVVGPIVMVIGLSLAGTAATDATMRTISATKSVYDLRYFAVAMITLASVIIYNMYLKKFISLLPILLGIITGYLVALLFGIVDLTPVQQAAWFDLPKFEIPFISYQPQVYWGAILSMAPIAFVTMTEHMGHIMVLNKLTKRDFFKDP
;
A
#
# COMPACT_ATOMS: atom_id res chain seq x y z
N MET A 1 29.88 -16.85 -34.33
CA MET A 1 30.45 -15.95 -33.30
C MET A 1 29.61 -14.68 -33.27
N ALA A 2 28.89 -14.39 -32.18
CA ALA A 2 28.09 -13.16 -32.08
C ALA A 2 28.96 -12.05 -31.48
N GLN A 3 29.20 -10.99 -32.24
CA GLN A 3 29.98 -9.82 -31.83
C GLN A 3 29.34 -9.16 -30.59
N SER A 4 30.15 -8.97 -29.53
CA SER A 4 29.77 -8.16 -28.36
C SER A 4 29.60 -6.71 -28.79
N LYS A 5 28.38 -6.18 -28.73
CA LYS A 5 28.09 -4.79 -29.06
C LYS A 5 28.62 -3.89 -27.93
N GLN A 6 29.73 -3.21 -28.16
CA GLN A 6 30.35 -2.26 -27.23
C GLN A 6 29.38 -1.08 -27.00
N VAL A 7 28.87 -0.91 -25.78
CA VAL A 7 27.74 0.01 -25.51
C VAL A 7 28.18 1.50 -25.49
N VAL A 8 29.46 1.75 -25.23
CA VAL A 8 30.12 3.07 -25.26
C VAL A 8 31.56 2.87 -25.75
N ASP A 9 31.92 3.48 -26.88
CA ASP A 9 33.30 3.56 -27.38
C ASP A 9 34.11 4.61 -26.60
N GLU A 10 35.45 4.51 -26.59
CA GLU A 10 36.36 5.43 -25.87
C GLU A 10 36.10 6.90 -26.25
N VAL A 11 35.86 7.16 -27.54
CA VAL A 11 35.50 8.51 -28.04
C VAL A 11 34.17 8.98 -27.47
N THR A 12 33.20 8.08 -27.35
CA THR A 12 31.87 8.39 -26.81
C THR A 12 31.94 8.70 -25.31
N MET A 13 32.73 7.93 -24.56
CA MET A 13 32.98 8.18 -23.14
C MET A 13 33.69 9.52 -22.91
N LYS A 14 34.70 9.83 -23.73
CA LYS A 14 35.42 11.11 -23.67
C LYS A 14 34.47 12.29 -23.88
N ARG A 15 33.59 12.23 -24.88
CA ARG A 15 32.56 13.25 -25.14
C ARG A 15 31.55 13.38 -24.00
N ALA A 16 31.07 12.25 -23.48
CA ALA A 16 30.12 12.24 -22.36
C ALA A 16 30.71 12.88 -21.11
N LEU A 17 31.95 12.55 -20.76
CA LEU A 17 32.66 13.16 -19.61
C LEU A 17 32.90 14.66 -19.82
N THR A 18 33.29 15.09 -21.02
CA THR A 18 33.42 16.51 -21.32
C THR A 18 32.10 17.24 -21.12
N ARG A 19 30.98 16.69 -21.61
CA ARG A 19 29.66 17.32 -21.43
C ARG A 19 29.27 17.42 -19.96
N ILE A 20 29.41 16.33 -19.20
CA ILE A 20 29.16 16.32 -17.76
C ILE A 20 30.00 17.40 -17.06
N SER A 21 31.29 17.52 -17.39
CA SER A 21 32.15 18.56 -16.81
C SER A 21 31.66 19.99 -17.09
N TYR A 22 31.23 20.28 -18.33
CA TYR A 22 30.66 21.60 -18.66
C TYR A 22 29.34 21.86 -17.92
N GLU A 23 28.44 20.88 -17.87
CA GLU A 23 27.16 21.01 -17.14
C GLU A 23 27.41 21.26 -15.64
N ILE A 24 28.42 20.60 -15.05
CA ILE A 24 28.83 20.84 -13.66
C ILE A 24 29.30 22.28 -13.47
N ILE A 25 30.11 22.82 -14.38
CA ILE A 25 30.58 24.21 -14.29
C ILE A 25 29.41 25.17 -14.42
N GLU A 26 28.51 24.96 -15.39
CA GLU A 26 27.38 25.85 -15.64
C GLU A 26 26.38 25.89 -14.48
N GLN A 27 26.11 24.74 -13.86
CA GLN A 27 25.16 24.65 -12.74
C GLN A 27 25.73 25.13 -11.39
N ASN A 28 27.05 25.33 -11.30
CA ASN A 28 27.72 25.76 -10.07
C ASN A 28 28.30 27.16 -10.24
N LYS A 29 27.95 28.10 -9.37
CA LYS A 29 28.48 29.48 -9.36
C LYS A 29 29.92 29.52 -8.78
N GLY A 30 30.81 28.68 -9.30
CA GLY A 30 32.17 28.44 -8.80
C GLY A 30 32.39 27.01 -8.27
N LEU A 31 33.65 26.55 -8.27
CA LEU A 31 34.04 25.18 -7.89
C LEU A 31 34.58 25.05 -6.45
N ASN A 32 34.70 26.15 -5.70
CA ASN A 32 35.40 26.19 -4.41
C ASN A 32 34.75 25.30 -3.31
N ASP A 33 33.42 25.14 -3.36
CA ASP A 33 32.66 24.32 -2.40
C ASP A 33 32.34 22.92 -2.94
N LEU A 34 32.89 22.54 -4.09
CA LEU A 34 32.57 21.30 -4.77
C LEU A 34 33.45 20.14 -4.25
N VAL A 35 32.84 18.98 -4.04
CA VAL A 35 33.54 17.72 -3.76
C VAL A 35 32.96 16.64 -4.65
N LEU A 36 33.80 15.88 -5.34
CA LEU A 36 33.36 14.69 -6.08
C LEU A 36 33.52 13.48 -5.18
N VAL A 37 32.50 12.62 -5.12
CA VAL A 37 32.55 11.36 -4.38
C VAL A 37 32.21 10.23 -5.32
N GLY A 38 33.18 9.38 -5.62
CA GLY A 38 32.99 8.24 -6.50
C GLY A 38 32.61 6.99 -5.72
N ILE A 39 31.58 6.27 -6.18
CA ILE A 39 31.25 4.95 -5.62
C ILE A 39 32.36 3.96 -5.99
N LYS A 40 32.81 3.17 -5.01
CA LYS A 40 33.89 2.18 -5.15
C LYS A 40 33.67 1.23 -6.32
N THR A 41 34.77 0.86 -6.99
CA THR A 41 34.90 0.10 -8.25
C THR A 41 34.95 0.92 -9.55
N ARG A 42 33.87 1.53 -10.03
CA ARG A 42 33.84 2.23 -11.34
C ARG A 42 33.53 3.72 -11.24
N GLY A 43 32.76 4.14 -10.25
CA GLY A 43 32.44 5.54 -10.00
C GLY A 43 33.67 6.39 -9.68
N ILE A 44 34.61 5.86 -8.88
CA ILE A 44 35.85 6.56 -8.49
C ILE A 44 36.75 6.94 -9.68
N TYR A 45 36.92 6.04 -10.66
CA TYR A 45 37.70 6.35 -11.86
C TYR A 45 37.04 7.44 -12.71
N LEU A 46 35.71 7.47 -12.75
CA LEU A 46 34.97 8.53 -13.44
C LEU A 46 35.09 9.86 -12.69
N ALA A 47 35.02 9.85 -11.36
CA ALA A 47 35.20 11.03 -10.53
C ALA A 47 36.57 11.69 -10.75
N HIS A 48 37.67 10.91 -10.75
CA HIS A 48 39.00 11.44 -11.06
C HIS A 48 39.11 12.01 -12.48
N ARG A 49 38.48 11.38 -13.47
CA ARG A 49 38.47 11.89 -14.85
C ARG A 49 37.68 13.19 -14.97
N ILE A 50 36.59 13.34 -14.22
CA ILE A 50 35.81 14.58 -14.16
C ILE A 50 36.66 15.66 -13.46
N ALA A 51 37.27 15.37 -12.31
CA ALA A 51 38.13 16.31 -11.59
C ALA A 51 39.27 16.84 -12.47
N LYS A 52 39.99 15.95 -13.17
CA LYS A 52 41.07 16.35 -14.09
C LYS A 52 40.58 17.26 -15.22
N ARG A 53 39.34 17.07 -15.69
CA ARG A 53 38.75 17.95 -16.71
C ARG A 53 38.33 19.29 -16.14
N LEU A 54 37.74 19.30 -14.95
CA LEU A 54 37.39 20.55 -14.27
C LEU A 54 38.64 21.39 -14.01
N GLU A 55 39.74 20.77 -13.57
CA GLU A 55 41.04 21.43 -13.43
C GLU A 55 41.56 22.01 -14.75
N GLN A 56 41.43 21.26 -15.86
CA GLN A 56 41.84 21.75 -17.19
C GLN A 56 41.00 22.91 -17.71
N LEU A 57 39.72 23.00 -17.32
CA LEU A 57 38.78 24.01 -17.81
C LEU A 57 38.80 25.28 -16.96
N GLU A 58 38.87 25.16 -15.64
CA GLU A 58 38.70 26.27 -14.68
C GLU A 58 39.96 26.53 -13.83
N GLY A 59 41.00 25.70 -13.95
CA GLY A 59 42.26 25.87 -13.19
C GLY A 59 42.16 25.57 -11.69
N LEU A 60 41.04 24.98 -11.23
CA LEU A 60 40.79 24.68 -9.82
C LEU A 60 40.79 23.17 -9.57
N GLN A 61 41.50 22.73 -8.52
CA GLN A 61 41.50 21.33 -8.08
C GLN A 61 40.29 21.02 -7.21
N VAL A 62 39.47 20.07 -7.67
CA VAL A 62 38.29 19.60 -6.94
C VAL A 62 38.66 18.33 -6.15
N PRO A 63 38.45 18.29 -4.82
CA PRO A 63 38.70 17.10 -4.02
C PRO A 63 37.86 15.92 -4.48
N VAL A 64 38.47 14.73 -4.55
CA VAL A 64 37.81 13.47 -4.92
C VAL A 64 37.91 12.49 -3.77
N GLY A 65 36.76 12.05 -3.25
CA GLY A 65 36.66 10.98 -2.26
C GLY A 65 36.12 9.69 -2.83
N GLU A 66 36.40 8.58 -2.15
CA GLU A 66 35.86 7.26 -2.45
C GLU A 66 34.84 6.83 -1.40
N LEU A 67 33.76 6.20 -1.83
CA LEU A 67 32.70 5.70 -0.95
C LEU A 67 32.46 4.21 -1.17
N ASP A 68 32.66 3.41 -0.12
CA ASP A 68 32.33 1.99 -0.12
C ASP A 68 30.91 1.79 0.43
N ILE A 69 30.03 1.23 -0.40
CA ILE A 69 28.62 1.04 -0.08
C ILE A 69 28.26 -0.42 0.22
N GLN A 70 29.25 -1.33 0.30
CA GLN A 70 29.00 -2.77 0.47
C GLN A 70 28.12 -3.09 1.69
N PHE A 71 28.31 -2.37 2.80
CA PHE A 71 27.54 -2.55 4.04
C PHE A 71 26.19 -1.82 4.06
N TYR A 72 25.99 -0.87 3.15
CA TYR A 72 24.76 -0.05 3.04
C TYR A 72 23.80 -0.58 1.98
N ARG A 73 24.18 -1.65 1.29
CA ARG A 73 23.36 -2.27 0.25
C ARG A 73 22.34 -3.22 0.86
N ASP A 74 21.07 -2.85 0.72
CA ASP A 74 19.90 -3.61 1.17
C ASP A 74 19.83 -5.05 0.58
N ASP A 75 20.57 -5.34 -0.49
CA ASP A 75 20.57 -6.58 -1.26
C ASP A 75 21.78 -7.50 -1.01
N VAL A 76 22.71 -7.12 -0.12
CA VAL A 76 23.86 -7.98 0.24
C VAL A 76 23.45 -8.91 1.38
N HIS A 77 23.24 -10.19 1.04
CA HIS A 77 23.06 -11.26 2.02
C HIS A 77 24.25 -11.30 2.99
N LYS A 78 23.93 -11.32 4.29
CA LYS A 78 24.81 -11.60 5.44
C LYS A 78 26.15 -12.23 5.04
N ILE A 79 27.20 -11.42 5.09
CA ILE A 79 28.57 -11.93 5.15
C ILE A 79 28.69 -12.71 6.47
N ASP A 80 29.24 -13.91 6.39
CA ASP A 80 29.45 -14.84 7.51
C ASP A 80 29.99 -14.12 8.76
N HIS A 81 29.39 -14.42 9.90
CA HIS A 81 29.60 -13.78 11.19
C HIS A 81 30.95 -14.10 11.87
N ASP A 82 32.01 -14.47 11.15
CA ASP A 82 33.25 -14.93 11.80
C ASP A 82 34.52 -14.15 11.44
N HIS A 83 34.43 -13.08 10.67
CA HIS A 83 35.55 -12.14 10.50
C HIS A 83 34.98 -10.73 10.50
N GLN A 84 35.27 -9.95 11.54
CA GLN A 84 34.95 -8.52 11.61
C GLN A 84 35.89 -7.81 10.62
N PRO A 85 35.42 -7.36 9.44
CA PRO A 85 36.27 -6.65 8.51
C PRO A 85 36.43 -5.22 9.03
N ASP A 86 37.65 -4.70 9.04
CA ASP A 86 37.90 -3.29 9.31
C ASP A 86 37.02 -2.42 8.40
N VAL A 87 36.28 -1.50 9.03
CA VAL A 87 35.26 -0.65 8.38
C VAL A 87 35.96 0.48 7.64
N GLU A 88 36.30 0.29 6.37
CA GLU A 88 36.68 1.40 5.49
C GLU A 88 35.41 2.04 4.89
N GLY A 89 34.62 2.74 5.73
CA GLY A 89 33.28 3.27 5.40
C GLY A 89 33.25 4.39 4.36
N ALA A 90 34.28 5.24 4.31
CA ALA A 90 34.51 6.20 3.24
C ALA A 90 35.94 6.73 3.33
N GLN A 91 36.57 7.03 2.20
CA GLN A 91 37.87 7.72 2.14
C GLN A 91 37.64 9.10 1.55
N LEU A 92 37.23 10.05 2.40
CA LEU A 92 36.95 11.42 2.00
C LEU A 92 38.16 12.33 2.32
N PRO A 93 38.73 13.05 1.34
CA PRO A 93 39.91 13.89 1.55
C PRO A 93 39.61 15.17 2.33
N VAL A 94 38.34 15.54 2.50
CA VAL A 94 37.88 16.78 3.14
C VAL A 94 36.55 16.57 3.86
N ASN A 95 36.27 17.39 4.88
CA ASN A 95 34.95 17.44 5.49
C ASN A 95 33.92 17.92 4.45
N ILE A 96 32.85 17.13 4.29
CA ILE A 96 31.76 17.38 3.33
C ILE A 96 30.62 18.25 3.88
N THR A 97 30.65 18.59 5.17
CA THR A 97 29.60 19.37 5.83
C THR A 97 29.52 20.77 5.24
N GLY A 98 28.32 21.18 4.83
CA GLY A 98 28.06 22.47 4.18
C GLY A 98 28.53 22.57 2.71
N LYS A 99 29.18 21.53 2.17
CA LYS A 99 29.69 21.50 0.79
C LYS A 99 28.65 21.01 -0.21
N HIS A 100 28.92 21.20 -1.51
CA HIS A 100 28.17 20.55 -2.58
C HIS A 100 28.90 19.27 -2.98
N VAL A 101 28.28 18.13 -2.71
CA VAL A 101 28.81 16.82 -3.08
C VAL A 101 28.19 16.36 -4.39
N ILE A 102 29.00 15.96 -5.36
CA ILE A 102 28.54 15.24 -6.55
C ILE A 102 28.93 13.77 -6.39
N LEU A 103 27.93 12.91 -6.20
CA LEU A 103 28.08 11.47 -6.27
C LEU A 103 28.27 11.04 -7.71
N VAL A 104 29.27 10.20 -7.96
CA VAL A 104 29.64 9.74 -9.31
C VAL A 104 29.54 8.22 -9.40
N ASP A 105 28.79 7.74 -10.39
CA ASP A 105 28.65 6.31 -10.68
C ASP A 105 28.68 6.04 -12.20
N ASP A 106 28.91 4.81 -12.61
CA ASP A 106 28.99 4.45 -14.03
C ASP A 106 27.60 4.27 -14.65
N VAL A 107 26.69 3.60 -13.96
CA VAL A 107 25.37 3.24 -14.49
C VAL A 107 24.32 3.30 -13.40
N ILE A 108 23.24 4.03 -13.68
CA ILE A 108 22.03 3.95 -12.86
C ILE A 108 20.95 3.09 -13.53
N PHE A 109 20.40 2.17 -12.76
CA PHE A 109 19.28 1.31 -13.16
C PHE A 109 18.13 1.39 -12.15
N THR A 110 18.07 0.53 -11.13
CA THR A 110 17.00 0.53 -10.11
C THR A 110 17.08 1.71 -9.14
N GLY A 111 18.29 2.23 -8.92
CA GLY A 111 18.59 3.35 -8.01
C GLY A 111 19.10 2.93 -6.63
N ARG A 112 19.08 1.63 -6.28
CA ARG A 112 19.47 1.12 -4.95
C ARG A 112 20.91 1.43 -4.56
N THR A 113 21.83 1.28 -5.51
CA THR A 113 23.25 1.67 -5.34
C THR A 113 23.39 3.12 -4.89
N ILE A 114 22.60 4.02 -5.47
CA ILE A 114 22.67 5.45 -5.13
C ILE A 114 22.00 5.71 -3.77
N ARG A 115 20.92 5.02 -3.42
CA ARG A 115 20.33 5.09 -2.08
C ARG A 115 21.34 4.71 -1.00
N ALA A 116 21.99 3.56 -1.16
CA ALA A 116 23.05 3.09 -0.26
C ALA A 116 24.19 4.12 -0.16
N ALA A 117 24.57 4.74 -1.29
CA ALA A 117 25.57 5.80 -1.31
C ALA A 117 25.10 7.08 -0.59
N LEU A 118 23.83 7.44 -0.67
CA LEU A 118 23.28 8.58 0.06
C LEU A 118 23.30 8.32 1.57
N ASP A 119 22.91 7.12 2.00
CA ASP A 119 22.93 6.74 3.41
C ASP A 119 24.37 6.75 3.96
N ALA A 120 25.31 6.11 3.26
CA ALA A 120 26.73 6.11 3.62
C ALA A 120 27.33 7.53 3.66
N LEU A 121 27.01 8.38 2.68
CA LEU A 121 27.50 9.77 2.64
C LEU A 121 26.95 10.60 3.81
N MET A 122 25.72 10.31 4.25
CA MET A 122 25.12 10.98 5.40
C MET A 122 25.73 10.52 6.73
N ASP A 123 26.37 9.36 6.82
CA ASP A 123 27.11 9.00 8.04
C ASP A 123 28.43 9.78 8.18
N GLU A 124 29.00 10.23 7.06
CA GLU A 124 30.26 10.98 7.01
C GLU A 124 30.11 12.50 7.22
N GLY A 125 28.90 13.06 7.04
CA GLY A 125 28.69 14.50 7.23
C GLY A 125 27.32 15.01 6.78
N ARG A 126 27.16 16.34 6.73
CA ARG A 126 25.90 17.00 6.32
C ARG A 126 26.14 17.97 5.14
N PRO A 127 26.17 17.49 3.89
CA PRO A 127 26.31 18.35 2.72
C PRO A 127 25.18 19.38 2.59
N ARG A 128 25.47 20.55 2.03
CA ARG A 128 24.44 21.57 1.69
C ARG A 128 23.58 21.11 0.51
N LYS A 129 24.20 20.42 -0.44
CA LYS A 129 23.56 19.91 -1.65
C LYS A 129 24.25 18.62 -2.08
N ILE A 130 23.47 17.64 -2.50
CA ILE A 130 23.97 16.41 -3.11
C ILE A 130 23.41 16.36 -4.53
N SER A 131 24.30 16.16 -5.51
CA SER A 131 23.92 15.93 -6.90
C SER A 131 24.48 14.59 -7.38
N LEU A 132 23.89 14.03 -8.42
CA LEU A 132 24.28 12.74 -8.98
C LEU A 132 24.74 12.89 -10.43
N ALA A 133 25.96 12.46 -10.72
CA ALA A 133 26.53 12.33 -12.05
C ALA A 133 26.69 10.85 -12.44
N VAL A 134 26.11 10.48 -13.58
CA VAL A 134 26.22 9.11 -14.11
C VAL A 134 26.65 9.09 -15.56
N LEU A 135 27.49 8.12 -15.94
CA LEU A 135 27.88 7.98 -17.33
C LEU A 135 26.71 7.47 -18.19
N VAL A 136 25.92 6.52 -17.70
CA VAL A 136 24.80 5.92 -18.42
C VAL A 136 23.54 5.84 -17.57
N ASP A 137 22.44 6.38 -18.09
CA ASP A 137 21.10 6.18 -17.56
C ASP A 137 20.36 5.11 -18.37
N ARG A 138 20.04 3.98 -17.72
CA ARG A 138 19.30 2.86 -18.35
C ARG A 138 17.77 2.98 -18.27
N GLY A 139 17.24 3.99 -17.59
CA GLY A 139 15.81 4.08 -17.27
C GLY A 139 15.34 2.98 -16.29
N HIS A 140 14.02 2.75 -16.24
CA HIS A 140 13.37 1.75 -15.39
C HIS A 140 13.76 1.83 -13.90
N ARG A 141 13.44 2.98 -13.29
CA ARG A 141 13.70 3.25 -11.88
C ARG A 141 12.75 2.47 -10.96
N GLU A 142 13.30 1.93 -9.88
CA GLU A 142 12.53 1.44 -8.73
C GLU A 142 12.46 2.51 -7.63
N LEU A 143 13.56 3.23 -7.42
CA LEU A 143 13.63 4.36 -6.51
C LEU A 143 13.49 5.69 -7.26
N PRO A 144 12.87 6.72 -6.66
CA PRO A 144 12.65 8.03 -7.29
C PRO A 144 13.94 8.88 -7.34
N ILE A 145 15.05 8.29 -7.79
CA ILE A 145 16.37 8.91 -7.90
C ILE A 145 16.64 9.23 -9.36
N ARG A 146 16.82 10.52 -9.64
CA ARG A 146 17.16 11.05 -10.96
C ARG A 146 18.57 11.64 -10.91
N PRO A 147 19.46 11.27 -11.84
CA PRO A 147 20.74 11.95 -11.99
C PRO A 147 20.55 13.38 -12.51
N ASP A 148 21.33 14.30 -11.97
CA ASP A 148 21.42 15.68 -12.42
C ASP A 148 22.25 15.78 -13.70
N PHE A 149 23.34 15.00 -13.76
CA PHE A 149 24.25 14.95 -14.90
C PHE A 149 24.26 13.54 -15.49
N VAL A 150 23.96 13.43 -16.79
CA VAL A 150 23.89 12.13 -17.48
C VAL A 150 24.75 12.17 -18.73
N GLY A 151 25.64 11.19 -18.91
CA GLY A 151 26.45 11.06 -20.12
C GLY A 151 25.64 10.54 -21.32
N LYS A 152 24.84 9.49 -21.12
CA LYS A 152 23.97 8.92 -22.17
C LYS A 152 22.70 8.32 -21.57
N THR A 153 21.54 8.69 -22.12
CA THR A 153 20.26 8.09 -21.73
C THR A 153 19.83 7.03 -22.73
N PHE A 154 19.53 5.82 -22.25
CA PHE A 154 18.85 4.79 -23.03
C PHE A 154 17.35 4.85 -22.74
N ARG A 155 16.57 5.19 -23.76
CA ARG A 155 15.11 4.99 -23.74
C ARG A 155 14.77 3.78 -24.62
N PRO A 156 14.43 2.62 -24.07
CA PRO A 156 13.87 1.57 -24.91
C PRO A 156 12.47 1.97 -25.37
N HIS A 157 12.28 2.06 -26.69
CA HIS A 157 10.94 2.00 -27.28
C HIS A 157 10.38 0.60 -27.02
N TRP A 158 9.15 0.51 -26.51
CA TRP A 158 8.47 -0.71 -26.07
C TRP A 158 8.20 -1.77 -27.15
N THR A 159 8.67 -1.58 -28.39
CA THR A 159 8.24 -2.38 -29.55
C THR A 159 9.22 -3.42 -30.07
N ASN A 160 10.40 -3.63 -29.46
CA ASN A 160 11.25 -4.76 -29.88
C ASN A 160 11.67 -5.65 -28.71
N LYS A 161 11.14 -6.88 -28.75
CA LYS A 161 11.45 -8.01 -27.90
C LYS A 161 12.92 -8.41 -28.09
N PHE A 162 13.84 -7.75 -27.40
CA PHE A 162 15.24 -8.18 -27.38
C PHE A 162 15.38 -9.40 -26.47
N ARG A 163 15.52 -10.57 -27.11
CA ARG A 163 15.80 -11.85 -26.45
C ARG A 163 17.29 -11.91 -26.11
N PHE A 164 17.66 -11.59 -24.87
CA PHE A 164 19.03 -11.81 -24.40
C PHE A 164 19.25 -13.31 -24.16
N LYS A 165 20.17 -13.90 -24.93
CA LYS A 165 20.67 -15.26 -24.71
C LYS A 165 21.83 -15.15 -23.71
N PHE A 166 21.57 -15.43 -22.44
CA PHE A 166 22.64 -15.65 -21.47
C PHE A 166 23.42 -16.90 -21.88
N LEU A 167 24.74 -16.78 -21.99
CA LEU A 167 25.61 -17.95 -22.01
C LEU A 167 25.51 -18.59 -20.63
N SER A 168 24.87 -19.76 -20.57
CA SER A 168 24.86 -20.61 -19.39
C SER A 168 26.29 -21.04 -19.08
N LEU A 169 26.82 -20.59 -17.94
CA LEU A 169 27.83 -21.37 -17.23
C LEU A 169 27.12 -22.62 -16.73
N THR A 170 27.49 -23.76 -17.31
CA THR A 170 27.05 -25.08 -16.87
C THR A 170 27.59 -25.33 -15.47
N VAL A 171 26.79 -24.99 -14.46
CA VAL A 171 26.93 -25.57 -13.12
C VAL A 171 26.46 -27.02 -13.25
N LYS A 172 27.35 -27.97 -12.93
CA LYS A 172 27.03 -29.40 -12.90
C LYS A 172 25.84 -29.61 -11.95
N THR A 173 24.72 -30.01 -12.51
CA THR A 173 23.53 -30.43 -11.78
C THR A 173 23.78 -31.78 -11.13
N GLY A 174 23.95 -31.77 -9.81
CA GLY A 174 23.76 -32.95 -8.98
C GLY A 174 22.28 -33.14 -8.70
N SER A 175 21.75 -34.27 -9.19
CA SER A 175 20.55 -35.00 -8.77
C SER A 175 19.27 -34.22 -8.42
N ALA A 176 18.29 -34.33 -9.32
CA ALA A 176 16.90 -33.98 -9.09
C ALA A 176 16.29 -34.71 -7.88
N SER A 177 15.54 -34.00 -7.04
CA SER A 177 14.20 -34.45 -6.63
C SER A 177 13.35 -33.31 -6.05
N LYS A 178 12.09 -33.24 -6.53
CA LYS A 178 10.88 -32.63 -5.95
C LYS A 178 10.82 -31.11 -5.71
N GLY A 179 9.90 -30.45 -6.45
CA GLY A 179 9.16 -29.29 -5.94
C GLY A 179 8.97 -28.09 -6.87
N TRP A 180 8.39 -28.26 -8.06
CA TRP A 180 8.09 -27.18 -9.01
C TRP A 180 6.86 -26.31 -8.59
N ARG A 181 6.87 -25.66 -7.42
CA ARG A 181 5.74 -24.80 -6.99
C ARG A 181 6.06 -23.42 -6.40
N ASP A 182 7.30 -22.96 -6.36
CA ASP A 182 7.62 -21.61 -5.87
C ASP A 182 8.32 -20.77 -6.96
N LYS A 183 7.53 -20.15 -7.84
CA LYS A 183 7.99 -19.00 -8.62
C LYS A 183 7.77 -17.76 -7.75
N MET A 184 8.86 -17.03 -7.50
CA MET A 184 8.96 -15.78 -6.73
C MET A 184 7.70 -14.89 -6.89
N ALA A 185 6.80 -14.97 -5.90
CA ALA A 185 5.75 -13.98 -5.73
C ALA A 185 6.40 -12.68 -5.24
N PHE A 186 5.98 -11.54 -5.79
CA PHE A 186 6.42 -10.22 -5.30
C PHE A 186 6.22 -10.15 -3.79
N HIS A 187 7.29 -9.81 -3.06
CA HIS A 187 7.27 -9.60 -1.62
C HIS A 187 7.60 -8.13 -1.32
N ASN A 188 6.79 -7.47 -0.50
CA ASN A 188 7.01 -6.09 -0.11
C ASN A 188 7.86 -6.03 1.16
N ASP A 189 9.17 -5.78 1.01
CA ASP A 189 10.14 -5.78 2.14
C ASP A 189 9.87 -4.68 3.19
N GLU A 190 9.03 -3.68 2.88
CA GLU A 190 8.59 -2.66 3.83
C GLU A 190 7.37 -3.10 4.68
N ALA A 191 6.70 -4.20 4.30
CA ALA A 191 5.53 -4.68 5.01
C ALA A 191 5.96 -5.48 6.26
N VAL A 192 5.27 -5.25 7.38
CA VAL A 192 5.46 -6.05 8.62
C VAL A 192 5.05 -7.51 8.38
N LEU A 193 3.97 -7.71 7.61
CA LEU A 193 3.50 -8.98 7.08
C LEU A 193 2.94 -8.69 5.69
N ASP A 194 3.43 -9.42 4.70
CA ASP A 194 2.97 -9.31 3.32
C ASP A 194 1.88 -10.36 3.00
N ILE A 195 1.21 -10.21 1.87
CA ILE A 195 0.05 -11.02 1.46
C ILE A 195 0.35 -12.53 1.42
N GLY A 196 1.57 -12.89 1.02
CA GLY A 196 2.00 -14.29 0.94
C GLY A 196 2.43 -14.88 2.29
N ASP A 197 2.58 -14.05 3.33
CA ASP A 197 3.16 -14.48 4.60
C ASP A 197 2.15 -15.23 5.45
N LYS A 198 2.65 -16.23 6.18
CA LYS A 198 1.87 -16.97 7.16
C LYS A 198 2.36 -16.61 8.56
N PRO A 199 1.63 -15.76 9.30
CA PRO A 199 2.02 -15.40 10.66
C PRO A 199 1.99 -16.62 11.58
N LYS A 200 2.76 -16.56 12.68
CA LYS A 200 2.72 -17.59 13.72
C LYS A 200 1.30 -17.70 14.30
N PHE A 201 0.89 -18.88 14.75
CA PHE A 201 -0.48 -19.14 15.20
C PHE A 201 -1.06 -18.07 16.14
N GLY A 202 -0.33 -17.68 17.19
CA GLY A 202 -0.80 -16.64 18.11
C GLY A 202 -0.95 -15.25 17.46
N GLN A 203 -0.05 -14.89 16.55
CA GLN A 203 -0.15 -13.64 15.79
C GLN A 203 -1.31 -13.68 14.79
N TRP A 204 -1.50 -14.82 14.12
CA TRP A 204 -2.61 -15.05 13.20
C TRP A 204 -3.95 -14.85 13.90
N VAL A 205 -4.17 -15.51 15.04
CA VAL A 205 -5.41 -15.37 15.83
C VAL A 205 -5.61 -13.91 16.25
N GLY A 206 -4.58 -13.25 16.78
CA GLY A 206 -4.67 -11.85 17.20
C GLY A 206 -5.06 -10.90 16.07
N LEU A 207 -4.43 -11.04 14.90
CA LEU A 207 -4.72 -10.22 13.73
C LEU A 207 -6.10 -10.54 13.12
N SER A 208 -6.55 -11.79 13.15
CA SER A 208 -7.90 -12.16 12.70
C SER A 208 -8.97 -11.55 13.59
N ILE A 209 -8.80 -11.63 14.92
CA ILE A 209 -9.71 -10.98 15.88
C ILE A 209 -9.73 -9.46 15.67
N GLN A 210 -8.58 -8.85 15.40
CA GLN A 210 -8.51 -7.44 15.07
C GLN A 210 -9.33 -7.07 13.84
N HIS A 211 -9.18 -7.83 12.74
CA HIS A 211 -9.94 -7.57 11.51
C HIS A 211 -11.45 -7.68 11.76
N LEU A 212 -11.86 -8.69 12.54
CA LEU A 212 -13.25 -8.85 12.95
C LEU A 212 -13.75 -7.58 13.65
N PHE A 213 -13.07 -7.11 14.69
CA PHE A 213 -13.52 -5.93 15.45
C PHE A 213 -13.39 -4.61 14.69
N ALA A 214 -12.38 -4.48 13.81
CA ALA A 214 -12.21 -3.30 12.98
C ALA A 214 -13.38 -3.11 12.00
N MET A 215 -13.93 -4.21 11.46
CA MET A 215 -15.03 -4.18 10.50
C MET A 215 -16.41 -4.40 11.14
N PHE A 216 -16.45 -4.81 12.42
CA PHE A 216 -17.68 -5.10 13.15
C PHE A 216 -18.64 -3.91 13.18
N GLY A 217 -18.12 -2.73 13.52
CA GLY A 217 -18.93 -1.51 13.67
C GLY A 217 -19.74 -1.20 12.41
N SER A 218 -19.10 -1.17 11.24
CA SER A 218 -19.80 -0.91 9.98
C SER A 218 -20.73 -2.04 9.55
N THR A 219 -20.30 -3.29 9.73
CA THR A 219 -21.06 -4.48 9.30
C THR A 219 -22.34 -4.68 10.12
N VAL A 220 -22.33 -4.32 11.40
CA VAL A 220 -23.48 -4.47 12.30
C VAL A 220 -24.35 -3.21 12.34
N LEU A 221 -23.80 -2.03 12.10
CA LEU A 221 -24.57 -0.79 12.12
C LEU A 221 -25.65 -0.75 11.03
N VAL A 222 -25.34 -1.14 9.79
CA VAL A 222 -26.32 -1.14 8.69
C VAL A 222 -27.56 -1.99 8.98
N PRO A 223 -27.44 -3.29 9.34
CA PRO A 223 -28.61 -4.10 9.64
C PRO A 223 -29.39 -3.55 10.84
N ILE A 224 -28.73 -3.06 11.90
CA ILE A 224 -29.42 -2.42 13.04
C ILE A 224 -30.25 -1.21 12.59
N LEU A 225 -29.67 -0.32 11.80
CA LEU A 225 -30.35 0.89 11.33
C LEU A 225 -31.52 0.59 10.38
N VAL A 226 -31.41 -0.48 9.60
CA VAL A 226 -32.47 -0.91 8.67
C VAL A 226 -33.56 -1.71 9.40
N GLY A 227 -33.24 -2.35 10.53
CA GLY A 227 -34.14 -3.26 11.24
C GLY A 227 -34.00 -4.72 10.81
N LEU A 228 -32.82 -5.12 10.34
CA LEU A 228 -32.43 -6.48 9.98
C LEU A 228 -31.65 -7.15 11.11
N ASP A 229 -31.64 -8.48 11.14
CA ASP A 229 -30.82 -9.27 12.06
C ASP A 229 -29.32 -9.10 11.75
N PRO A 230 -28.50 -8.57 12.68
CA PRO A 230 -27.07 -8.39 12.47
C PRO A 230 -26.30 -9.70 12.25
N SER A 231 -26.81 -10.81 12.77
CA SER A 231 -26.18 -12.14 12.65
C SER A 231 -26.18 -12.61 11.19
N ILE A 232 -27.23 -12.27 10.42
CA ILE A 232 -27.31 -12.58 8.99
C ILE A 232 -26.26 -11.76 8.22
N ALA A 233 -26.11 -10.48 8.56
CA ALA A 233 -25.09 -9.62 7.94
C ALA A 233 -23.67 -10.11 8.24
N LEU A 234 -23.36 -10.47 9.49
CA LEU A 234 -22.07 -11.03 9.87
C LEU A 234 -21.78 -12.36 9.15
N PHE A 235 -22.76 -13.27 9.10
CA PHE A 235 -22.62 -14.55 8.41
C PHE A 235 -22.36 -14.36 6.91
N SER A 236 -23.21 -13.59 6.23
CA SER A 236 -23.11 -13.31 4.80
C SER A 236 -21.83 -12.55 4.43
N SER A 237 -21.40 -11.61 5.27
CA SER A 237 -20.12 -10.90 5.16
C SER A 237 -18.92 -11.86 5.26
N GLY A 238 -18.95 -12.79 6.21
CA GLY A 238 -17.93 -13.84 6.35
C GLY A 238 -17.86 -14.76 5.15
N VAL A 239 -19.00 -15.29 4.70
CA VAL A 239 -19.08 -16.14 3.49
C VAL A 239 -18.64 -15.37 2.25
N GLY A 240 -19.09 -14.13 2.08
CA GLY A 240 -18.71 -13.26 0.95
C GLY A 240 -17.22 -12.96 0.92
N THR A 241 -16.61 -12.73 2.08
CA THR A 241 -15.16 -12.51 2.21
C THR A 241 -14.38 -13.77 1.82
N LEU A 242 -14.79 -14.95 2.30
CA LEU A 242 -14.16 -16.22 1.93
C LEU A 242 -14.29 -16.51 0.43
N MET A 243 -15.47 -16.27 -0.14
CA MET A 243 -15.69 -16.39 -1.58
C MET A 243 -14.81 -15.43 -2.37
N TYR A 244 -14.69 -14.19 -1.92
CA TYR A 244 -13.85 -13.19 -2.58
C TYR A 244 -12.37 -13.59 -2.58
N ILE A 245 -11.85 -14.03 -1.43
CA ILE A 245 -10.47 -14.53 -1.31
C ILE A 245 -10.26 -15.75 -2.21
N LEU A 246 -11.24 -16.65 -2.31
CA LEU A 246 -11.16 -17.83 -3.17
C LEU A 246 -11.16 -17.46 -4.66
N ILE A 247 -12.02 -16.53 -5.08
CA ILE A 247 -12.12 -16.05 -6.47
C ILE A 247 -10.83 -15.32 -6.89
N THR A 248 -10.30 -14.46 -6.03
CA THR A 248 -9.03 -13.72 -6.24
C THR A 248 -7.79 -14.57 -5.97
N ARG A 249 -7.96 -15.87 -5.66
CA ARG A 249 -6.87 -16.82 -5.37
C ARG A 249 -5.92 -16.34 -4.25
N GLY A 250 -6.44 -15.60 -3.28
CA GLY A 250 -5.68 -15.05 -2.16
C GLY A 250 -4.73 -13.90 -2.53
N LYS A 251 -4.89 -13.28 -3.70
CA LYS A 251 -4.04 -12.15 -4.12
C LYS A 251 -4.46 -10.82 -3.53
N ILE A 252 -5.77 -10.61 -3.35
CA ILE A 252 -6.33 -9.34 -2.87
C ILE A 252 -6.77 -9.50 -1.41
N PRO A 253 -6.16 -8.78 -0.45
CA PRO A 253 -6.52 -8.84 0.95
C PRO A 253 -7.66 -7.86 1.21
N ALA A 254 -8.90 -8.30 1.04
CA ALA A 254 -10.08 -7.47 1.30
C ALA A 254 -11.13 -8.21 2.12
N TYR A 255 -11.88 -7.44 2.91
CA TYR A 255 -13.02 -7.88 3.70
C TYR A 255 -14.31 -7.27 3.13
N MET A 256 -15.37 -8.07 3.05
CA MET A 256 -16.67 -7.65 2.51
C MET A 256 -17.60 -7.19 3.62
N GLY A 257 -17.62 -5.89 3.93
CA GLY A 257 -18.53 -5.30 4.92
C GLY A 257 -19.88 -4.86 4.34
N SER A 258 -20.77 -4.39 5.22
CA SER A 258 -22.03 -3.76 4.80
C SER A 258 -21.77 -2.37 4.20
N SER A 259 -22.37 -2.08 3.04
CA SER A 259 -22.22 -0.78 2.38
C SER A 259 -23.25 0.23 2.89
N PHE A 260 -22.74 1.39 3.30
CA PHE A 260 -23.54 2.47 3.85
C PHE A 260 -24.39 3.22 2.82
N SER A 261 -24.01 3.15 1.54
CA SER A 261 -24.76 3.75 0.44
C SER A 261 -26.20 3.24 0.33
N PHE A 262 -26.51 2.09 0.93
CA PHE A 262 -27.84 1.48 0.89
C PHE A 262 -28.74 1.84 2.07
N ILE A 263 -28.24 2.44 3.17
CA ILE A 263 -29.03 2.62 4.41
C ILE A 263 -30.36 3.34 4.15
N THR A 264 -30.30 4.49 3.48
CA THR A 264 -31.48 5.36 3.29
C THR A 264 -32.58 4.67 2.48
N ILE A 265 -32.20 3.98 1.41
CA ILE A 265 -33.15 3.26 0.54
C ILE A 265 -33.64 1.98 1.23
N MET A 266 -32.77 1.23 1.91
CA MET A 266 -33.17 0.03 2.65
C MET A 266 -34.14 0.37 3.79
N GLN A 267 -33.94 1.47 4.52
CA GLN A 267 -34.89 1.94 5.54
C GLN A 267 -36.25 2.30 4.94
N ALA A 268 -36.28 2.96 3.78
CA ALA A 268 -37.51 3.29 3.08
C ALA A 268 -38.25 2.03 2.61
N LEU A 269 -37.52 1.06 2.03
CA LEU A 269 -38.08 -0.21 1.58
C LEU A 269 -38.56 -1.07 2.74
N MET A 270 -37.83 -1.09 3.87
CA MET A 270 -38.23 -1.84 5.06
C MET A 270 -39.60 -1.38 5.57
N LYS A 271 -39.85 -0.05 5.62
CA LYS A 271 -41.13 0.51 6.08
C LYS A 271 -42.30 0.22 5.13
N GLY A 272 -42.04 0.11 3.84
CA GLY A 272 -43.08 -0.06 2.82
C GLY A 272 -43.35 -1.51 2.44
N ALA A 273 -42.32 -2.21 1.99
CA ALA A 273 -42.42 -3.53 1.35
C ALA A 273 -41.68 -4.66 2.11
N GLY A 274 -40.97 -4.31 3.19
CA GLY A 274 -40.30 -5.27 4.08
C GLY A 274 -39.04 -5.93 3.49
N TYR A 275 -38.61 -7.01 4.14
CA TYR A 275 -37.41 -7.76 3.77
C TYR A 275 -37.37 -8.25 2.31
N PRO A 276 -38.46 -8.82 1.72
CA PRO A 276 -38.43 -9.37 0.37
C PRO A 276 -38.02 -8.35 -0.70
N ALA A 277 -38.45 -7.10 -0.55
CA ALA A 277 -38.11 -6.01 -1.46
C ALA A 277 -36.62 -5.65 -1.38
N ILE A 278 -36.06 -5.59 -0.17
CA ILE A 278 -34.63 -5.35 0.05
C ILE A 278 -33.81 -6.47 -0.56
N ALA A 279 -34.16 -7.73 -0.28
CA ALA A 279 -33.46 -8.89 -0.82
C ALA A 279 -33.44 -8.89 -2.36
N GLN A 280 -34.57 -8.58 -2.99
CA GLN A 280 -34.64 -8.47 -4.46
C GLN A 280 -33.82 -7.30 -5.00
N GLY A 281 -33.86 -6.13 -4.34
CA GLY A 281 -33.04 -4.98 -4.72
C GLY A 281 -31.53 -5.28 -4.60
N THR A 282 -31.10 -5.98 -3.55
CA THR A 282 -29.72 -6.44 -3.39
C THR A 282 -29.31 -7.44 -4.47
N ILE A 283 -30.20 -8.37 -4.87
CA ILE A 283 -29.95 -9.27 -6.00
C ILE A 283 -29.76 -8.46 -7.29
N ALA A 284 -30.61 -7.46 -7.54
CA ALA A 284 -30.47 -6.60 -8.72
C ALA A 284 -29.13 -5.86 -8.76
N VAL A 285 -28.66 -5.35 -7.61
CA VAL A 285 -27.31 -4.77 -7.47
C VAL A 285 -26.24 -5.78 -7.87
N GLY A 286 -26.30 -7.01 -7.36
CA GLY A 286 -25.37 -8.08 -7.72
C GLY A 286 -25.38 -8.41 -9.22
N VAL A 287 -26.54 -8.39 -9.85
CA VAL A 287 -26.66 -8.56 -11.32
C VAL A 287 -25.99 -7.42 -12.07
N VAL A 288 -26.16 -6.16 -11.62
CA VAL A 288 -25.46 -5.01 -12.22
C VAL A 288 -23.93 -5.17 -12.09
N TYR A 289 -23.44 -5.60 -10.92
CA TYR A 289 -22.01 -5.93 -10.74
C TYR A 289 -21.54 -7.01 -11.71
N LEU A 290 -22.32 -8.07 -11.90
CA LEU A 290 -21.99 -9.15 -12.84
C LEU A 290 -21.94 -8.64 -14.28
N ILE A 291 -22.90 -7.81 -14.70
CA ILE A 291 -22.93 -7.21 -16.03
C ILE A 291 -21.67 -6.35 -16.25
N VAL A 292 -21.34 -5.48 -15.31
CA VAL A 292 -20.14 -4.64 -15.40
C VAL A 292 -18.88 -5.49 -15.42
N ALA A 293 -18.78 -6.51 -14.56
CA ALA A 293 -17.64 -7.44 -14.56
C ALA A 293 -17.48 -8.15 -15.91
N LEU A 294 -18.57 -8.58 -16.55
CA LEU A 294 -18.55 -9.18 -17.89
C LEU A 294 -18.13 -8.18 -18.98
N ILE A 295 -18.51 -6.91 -18.86
CA ILE A 295 -18.06 -5.85 -19.77
C ILE A 295 -16.57 -5.62 -19.61
N VAL A 296 -16.07 -5.54 -18.37
CA VAL A 296 -14.64 -5.38 -18.07
C VAL A 296 -13.82 -6.57 -18.59
N ALA A 297 -14.33 -7.79 -18.42
CA ALA A 297 -13.68 -9.00 -18.93
C ALA A 297 -13.51 -9.00 -20.46
N ARG A 298 -14.40 -8.32 -21.21
CA ARG A 298 -14.32 -8.23 -22.68
C ARG A 298 -13.56 -7.00 -23.19
N SER A 299 -13.81 -5.83 -22.59
CA SER A 299 -13.32 -4.53 -23.07
C SER A 299 -12.06 -4.05 -22.35
N GLY A 300 -11.60 -4.76 -21.31
CA GLY A 300 -10.54 -4.33 -20.42
C GLY A 300 -11.00 -3.28 -19.39
N SER A 301 -10.11 -2.94 -18.45
CA SER A 301 -10.38 -1.98 -17.36
C SER A 301 -10.06 -0.52 -17.70
N ALA A 302 -9.37 -0.26 -18.81
CA ALA A 302 -8.86 1.08 -19.14
C ALA A 302 -9.94 2.17 -19.27
N TRP A 303 -11.18 1.79 -19.64
CA TRP A 303 -12.30 2.74 -19.69
C TRP A 303 -12.79 3.13 -18.30
N ILE A 304 -12.64 2.26 -17.29
CA ILE A 304 -12.99 2.54 -15.89
C ILE A 304 -12.04 3.57 -15.33
N ASP A 305 -10.74 3.43 -15.59
CA ASP A 305 -9.73 4.41 -15.14
C ASP A 305 -9.99 5.81 -15.71
N ARG A 306 -10.60 5.88 -16.91
CA ARG A 306 -11.00 7.13 -17.54
C ARG A 306 -12.33 7.67 -17.02
N ALA A 307 -13.29 6.79 -16.71
CA ALA A 307 -14.61 7.17 -16.21
C ALA A 307 -14.58 7.56 -14.73
N LEU A 308 -13.72 6.90 -13.94
CA LEU A 308 -13.58 7.07 -12.50
C LEU A 308 -12.13 7.42 -12.13
N PRO A 309 -11.59 8.56 -12.60
CA PRO A 309 -10.25 8.98 -12.21
C PRO A 309 -10.18 9.29 -10.71
N PRO A 310 -8.99 9.31 -10.07
CA PRO A 310 -8.85 9.60 -8.64
C PRO A 310 -9.51 10.90 -8.16
N VAL A 311 -9.59 11.91 -9.04
CA VAL A 311 -10.27 13.19 -8.78
C VAL A 311 -11.79 13.04 -8.61
N VAL A 312 -12.40 11.98 -9.14
CA VAL A 312 -13.83 11.64 -8.97
C VAL A 312 -14.02 10.67 -7.81
N VAL A 313 -13.19 9.64 -7.73
CA VAL A 313 -13.29 8.59 -6.71
C VAL A 313 -13.09 9.15 -5.30
N GLY A 314 -12.08 10.01 -5.12
CA GLY A 314 -11.74 10.60 -3.81
C GLY A 314 -12.91 11.34 -3.16
N PRO A 315 -13.53 12.34 -3.84
CA PRO A 315 -14.71 13.03 -3.33
C PRO A 315 -15.89 12.12 -3.00
N ILE A 316 -16.18 11.11 -3.83
CA ILE A 316 -17.28 10.16 -3.57
C ILE A 316 -17.02 9.40 -2.25
N VAL A 317 -15.80 8.87 -2.07
CA VAL A 317 -15.42 8.17 -0.84
C VAL A 317 -15.46 9.11 0.38
N MET A 318 -15.01 10.36 0.25
CA MET A 318 -15.08 11.36 1.32
C MET A 318 -16.53 11.66 1.73
N VAL A 319 -17.44 11.84 0.76
CA VAL A 319 -18.86 12.09 1.03
C VAL A 319 -19.51 10.90 1.73
N ILE A 320 -19.20 9.66 1.30
CA ILE A 320 -19.71 8.45 1.96
C ILE A 320 -19.25 8.43 3.43
N GLY A 321 -17.95 8.68 3.69
CA GLY A 321 -17.42 8.73 5.05
C GLY A 321 -18.03 9.85 5.91
N LEU A 322 -18.18 11.06 5.37
CA LEU A 322 -18.76 12.20 6.06
C LEU A 322 -20.26 12.02 6.34
N SER A 323 -20.98 11.29 5.49
CA SER A 323 -22.42 11.02 5.69
C SER A 323 -22.70 10.24 6.99
N LEU A 324 -21.70 9.53 7.52
CA LEU A 324 -21.78 8.71 8.74
C LEU A 324 -21.39 9.45 10.00
N ALA A 325 -20.80 10.63 9.87
CA ALA A 325 -20.41 11.43 11.04
C ALA A 325 -21.64 11.72 11.92
N GLY A 326 -22.82 11.92 11.31
CA GLY A 326 -24.06 12.14 12.03
C GLY A 326 -24.51 10.92 12.84
N THR A 327 -24.45 9.71 12.28
CA THR A 327 -24.80 8.47 13.01
C THR A 327 -23.80 8.20 14.13
N ALA A 328 -22.49 8.34 13.85
CA ALA A 328 -21.46 8.14 14.87
C ALA A 328 -21.57 9.14 16.02
N ALA A 329 -21.85 10.41 15.73
CA ALA A 329 -22.10 11.43 16.75
C ALA A 329 -23.37 11.12 17.56
N THR A 330 -24.42 10.63 16.90
CA THR A 330 -25.67 10.23 17.57
C THR A 330 -25.41 9.09 18.55
N ASP A 331 -24.76 8.01 18.11
CA ASP A 331 -24.45 6.84 18.95
C ASP A 331 -23.50 7.19 20.11
N ALA A 332 -22.59 8.14 19.89
CA ALA A 332 -21.66 8.61 20.91
C ALA A 332 -22.31 9.50 21.98
N THR A 333 -23.47 10.12 21.70
CA THR A 333 -24.04 11.15 22.59
C THR A 333 -25.44 10.82 23.11
N MET A 334 -26.19 9.99 22.40
CA MET A 334 -27.59 9.73 22.71
C MET A 334 -27.79 8.33 23.27
N ARG A 335 -28.60 8.26 24.32
CA ARG A 335 -29.15 7.02 24.86
C ARG A 335 -30.56 6.81 24.30
N THR A 336 -30.79 5.66 23.68
CA THR A 336 -32.13 5.24 23.26
C THR A 336 -32.92 4.74 24.48
N ILE A 337 -34.03 5.42 24.80
CA ILE A 337 -34.92 5.04 25.90
C ILE A 337 -36.14 4.26 25.35
N SER A 338 -36.55 4.58 24.13
CA SER A 338 -37.61 3.87 23.40
C SER A 338 -37.43 4.08 21.90
N ALA A 339 -38.13 3.31 21.07
CA ALA A 339 -38.03 3.35 19.60
C ALA A 339 -38.23 4.76 18.98
N THR A 340 -38.85 5.68 19.72
CA THR A 340 -39.16 7.05 19.28
C THR A 340 -38.51 8.15 20.12
N LYS A 341 -37.73 7.80 21.17
CA LYS A 341 -37.17 8.80 22.09
C LYS A 341 -35.71 8.49 22.44
N SER A 342 -34.83 9.37 21.98
CA SER A 342 -33.41 9.41 22.32
C SER A 342 -33.13 10.63 23.19
N VAL A 343 -32.35 10.45 24.26
CA VAL A 343 -32.00 11.52 25.19
C VAL A 343 -30.49 11.65 25.26
N TYR A 344 -30.00 12.89 25.28
CA TYR A 344 -28.58 13.16 25.46
C TYR A 344 -28.12 12.70 26.85
N ASP A 345 -27.11 11.83 26.90
CA ASP A 345 -26.56 11.30 28.14
C ASP A 345 -25.05 11.54 28.17
N LEU A 346 -24.62 12.33 29.16
CA LEU A 346 -23.21 12.69 29.33
C LEU A 346 -22.32 11.46 29.57
N ARG A 347 -22.88 10.36 30.09
CA ARG A 347 -22.16 9.10 30.30
C ARG A 347 -21.74 8.45 28.99
N TYR A 348 -22.62 8.47 27.99
CA TYR A 348 -22.34 7.91 26.65
C TYR A 348 -21.22 8.71 25.98
N PHE A 349 -21.33 10.04 26.06
CA PHE A 349 -20.30 10.93 25.53
C PHE A 349 -18.95 10.73 26.22
N ALA A 350 -18.93 10.59 27.55
CA ALA A 350 -17.70 10.32 28.30
C ALA A 350 -17.07 8.99 27.88
N VAL A 351 -17.86 7.91 27.76
CA VAL A 351 -17.37 6.60 27.30
C VAL A 351 -16.78 6.71 25.89
N ALA A 352 -17.46 7.39 24.96
CA ALA A 352 -16.99 7.58 23.60
C ALA A 352 -15.66 8.34 23.54
N MET A 353 -15.54 9.44 24.29
CA MET A 353 -14.31 10.24 24.35
C MET A 353 -13.15 9.48 25.00
N ILE A 354 -13.40 8.73 26.06
CA ILE A 354 -12.38 7.88 26.70
C ILE A 354 -11.94 6.76 25.75
N THR A 355 -12.88 6.16 25.02
CA THR A 355 -12.59 5.13 24.02
C THR A 355 -11.70 5.70 22.91
N LEU A 356 -12.07 6.85 22.35
CA LEU A 356 -11.29 7.53 21.30
C LEU A 356 -9.90 7.92 21.78
N ALA A 357 -9.80 8.54 22.96
CA ALA A 357 -8.52 8.90 23.56
C ALA A 357 -7.62 7.68 23.79
N SER A 358 -8.21 6.57 24.25
CA SER A 358 -7.49 5.31 24.46
C SER A 358 -6.93 4.77 23.14
N VAL A 359 -7.72 4.74 22.06
CA VAL A 359 -7.24 4.32 20.73
C VAL A 359 -6.06 5.18 20.27
N ILE A 360 -6.15 6.50 20.43
CA ILE A 360 -5.07 7.43 20.04
C ILE A 360 -3.81 7.17 20.87
N ILE A 361 -3.94 7.05 22.19
CA ILE A 361 -2.83 6.76 23.11
C ILE A 361 -2.18 5.42 22.74
N TYR A 362 -2.97 4.37 22.52
CA TYR A 362 -2.48 3.06 22.12
C TYR A 362 -1.73 3.12 20.79
N ASN A 363 -2.24 3.86 19.81
CA ASN A 363 -1.57 4.04 18.53
C ASN A 363 -0.25 4.80 18.64
N MET A 364 -0.13 5.74 19.57
CA MET A 364 1.10 6.55 19.76
C MET A 364 2.18 5.84 20.59
N TYR A 365 1.81 5.12 21.65
CA TYR A 365 2.77 4.63 22.65
C TYR A 365 3.09 3.15 22.53
N LEU A 366 2.22 2.34 21.91
CA LEU A 366 2.47 0.90 21.79
C LEU A 366 3.52 0.64 20.71
N LYS A 367 4.46 -0.25 21.01
CA LYS A 367 5.53 -0.67 20.10
C LYS A 367 5.37 -2.16 19.78
N LYS A 368 5.98 -2.61 18.69
CA LYS A 368 6.00 -4.01 18.25
C LYS A 368 4.57 -4.51 17.95
N PHE A 369 4.28 -5.80 18.13
CA PHE A 369 3.00 -6.41 17.77
C PHE A 369 1.75 -5.71 18.33
N ILE A 370 1.83 -5.13 19.52
CA ILE A 370 0.66 -4.50 20.17
C ILE A 370 0.28 -3.18 19.45
N SER A 371 1.21 -2.54 18.71
CA SER A 371 0.89 -1.37 17.88
C SER A 371 -0.02 -1.71 16.70
N LEU A 372 -0.20 -2.99 16.38
CA LEU A 372 -1.12 -3.43 15.35
C LEU A 372 -2.57 -3.42 15.85
N LEU A 373 -2.80 -3.51 17.18
CA LEU A 373 -4.12 -3.73 17.80
C LEU A 373 -4.77 -2.51 18.52
N PRO A 374 -4.53 -1.23 18.15
CA PRO A 374 -4.99 -0.10 18.98
C PRO A 374 -6.53 0.03 19.01
N ILE A 375 -7.21 -0.33 17.92
CA ILE A 375 -8.68 -0.32 17.85
C ILE A 375 -9.27 -1.36 18.79
N LEU A 376 -8.74 -2.59 18.77
CA LEU A 376 -9.21 -3.68 19.64
C LEU A 376 -9.06 -3.31 21.12
N LEU A 377 -7.87 -2.81 21.50
CA LEU A 377 -7.63 -2.36 22.87
C LEU A 377 -8.54 -1.19 23.26
N GLY A 378 -8.79 -0.26 22.34
CA GLY A 378 -9.75 0.82 22.53
C GLY A 378 -11.16 0.31 22.82
N ILE A 379 -11.66 -0.66 22.03
CA ILE A 379 -12.98 -1.26 22.25
C ILE A 379 -13.07 -1.96 23.61
N ILE A 380 -12.04 -2.72 24.00
CA ILE A 380 -12.00 -3.40 25.31
C ILE A 380 -12.03 -2.35 26.43
N THR A 381 -11.20 -1.32 26.36
CA THR A 381 -11.15 -0.24 27.36
C THR A 381 -12.49 0.50 27.40
N GLY A 382 -13.08 0.82 26.25
CA GLY A 382 -14.39 1.45 26.16
C GLY A 382 -15.50 0.61 26.80
N TYR A 383 -15.51 -0.70 26.56
CA TYR A 383 -16.48 -1.62 27.15
C TYR A 383 -16.32 -1.75 28.68
N LEU A 384 -15.08 -1.82 29.17
CA LEU A 384 -14.79 -1.82 30.61
C LEU A 384 -15.26 -0.53 31.28
N VAL A 385 -15.02 0.62 30.65
CA VAL A 385 -15.49 1.92 31.14
C VAL A 385 -17.02 1.98 31.12
N ALA A 386 -17.67 1.47 30.07
CA ALA A 386 -19.13 1.36 29.99
C ALA A 386 -19.72 0.49 31.12
N LEU A 387 -19.07 -0.62 31.47
CA LEU A 387 -19.45 -1.45 32.62
C LEU A 387 -19.36 -0.68 33.93
N LEU A 388 -18.28 0.09 34.14
CA LEU A 388 -18.10 0.92 35.33
C LEU A 388 -19.15 2.04 35.46
N PHE A 389 -19.59 2.60 34.33
CA PHE A 389 -20.69 3.58 34.30
C PHE A 389 -22.09 2.97 34.44
N GLY A 390 -22.20 1.63 34.46
CA GLY A 390 -23.46 0.91 34.62
C GLY A 390 -24.43 1.09 33.45
N ILE A 391 -23.91 1.35 32.25
CA ILE A 391 -24.73 1.54 31.03
C ILE A 391 -24.93 0.24 30.24
N VAL A 392 -24.25 -0.85 30.62
CA VAL A 392 -24.29 -2.14 29.93
C VAL A 392 -25.35 -3.04 30.54
N ASP A 393 -26.30 -3.50 29.71
CA ASP A 393 -27.26 -4.53 30.09
C ASP A 393 -26.75 -5.92 29.66
N LEU A 394 -26.58 -6.83 30.62
CA LEU A 394 -26.11 -8.20 30.39
C LEU A 394 -27.26 -9.20 30.27
N THR A 395 -28.52 -8.76 30.43
CA THR A 395 -29.70 -9.63 30.32
C THR A 395 -29.77 -10.35 28.97
N PRO A 396 -29.54 -9.69 27.81
CA PRO A 396 -29.54 -10.38 26.51
C PRO A 396 -28.44 -11.43 26.39
N VAL A 397 -27.29 -11.23 27.03
CA VAL A 397 -26.17 -12.19 27.02
C VAL A 397 -26.52 -13.43 27.82
N GLN A 398 -27.22 -13.28 28.95
CA GLN A 398 -27.66 -14.40 29.79
C GLN A 398 -28.76 -15.23 29.12
N GLN A 399 -29.62 -14.60 28.32
CA GLN A 399 -30.73 -15.27 27.63
C GLN A 399 -30.34 -15.84 26.26
N ALA A 400 -29.15 -15.50 25.75
CA ALA A 400 -28.70 -15.98 24.45
C ALA A 400 -28.41 -17.49 24.48
N ALA A 401 -28.81 -18.19 23.43
CA ALA A 401 -28.43 -19.57 23.23
C ALA A 401 -26.93 -19.67 22.88
N TRP A 402 -26.28 -20.76 23.32
CA TRP A 402 -24.87 -21.03 22.99
C TRP A 402 -24.62 -21.19 21.50
N PHE A 403 -25.59 -21.78 20.80
CA PHE A 403 -25.60 -21.91 19.35
C PHE A 403 -26.99 -21.55 18.86
N ASP A 404 -27.05 -20.53 18.00
CA ASP A 404 -28.27 -20.15 17.29
C ASP A 404 -27.93 -19.94 15.82
N LEU A 405 -28.80 -20.42 14.93
CA LEU A 405 -28.64 -20.18 13.51
C LEU A 405 -29.25 -18.82 13.18
N PRO A 406 -28.59 -17.97 12.37
CA PRO A 406 -29.21 -16.74 11.91
C PRO A 406 -30.57 -17.02 11.29
N LYS A 407 -31.55 -16.14 11.53
CA LYS A 407 -32.92 -16.29 11.04
C LYS A 407 -33.00 -16.04 9.53
N PHE A 408 -32.46 -16.96 8.74
CA PHE A 408 -32.43 -16.85 7.30
C PHE A 408 -33.84 -16.78 6.72
N GLU A 409 -34.14 -15.67 6.05
CA GLU A 409 -35.35 -15.51 5.27
C GLU A 409 -35.06 -15.93 3.82
N ILE A 410 -35.39 -17.18 3.49
CA ILE A 410 -35.06 -17.75 2.18
C ILE A 410 -36.26 -17.54 1.23
N PRO A 411 -36.05 -16.99 0.02
CA PRO A 411 -37.11 -16.88 -0.97
C PRO A 411 -37.71 -18.27 -1.27
N PHE A 412 -39.02 -18.33 -1.48
CA PHE A 412 -39.81 -19.56 -1.70
C PHE A 412 -40.03 -20.45 -0.46
N ILE A 413 -39.29 -20.26 0.64
CA ILE A 413 -39.49 -20.98 1.91
C ILE A 413 -40.14 -20.07 2.94
N SER A 414 -39.53 -18.90 3.19
CA SER A 414 -39.94 -17.97 4.24
C SER A 414 -40.92 -16.91 3.73
N TYR A 415 -40.86 -16.58 2.44
CA TYR A 415 -41.75 -15.61 1.81
C TYR A 415 -41.97 -15.94 0.33
N GLN A 416 -43.11 -15.53 -0.22
CA GLN A 416 -43.37 -15.66 -1.65
C GLN A 416 -42.66 -14.54 -2.43
N PRO A 417 -41.84 -14.88 -3.44
CA PRO A 417 -41.16 -13.87 -4.23
C PRO A 417 -42.19 -13.09 -5.07
N GLN A 418 -42.24 -11.78 -4.84
CA GLN A 418 -42.95 -10.84 -5.70
C GLN A 418 -41.93 -9.95 -6.39
N VAL A 419 -42.32 -9.36 -7.53
CA VAL A 419 -41.46 -8.42 -8.25
C VAL A 419 -41.72 -7.01 -7.76
N TYR A 420 -40.80 -6.51 -6.93
CA TYR A 420 -40.75 -5.15 -6.41
C TYR A 420 -39.94 -4.26 -7.35
N TRP A 421 -40.58 -3.79 -8.43
CA TRP A 421 -39.92 -2.90 -9.39
C TRP A 421 -39.35 -1.63 -8.74
N GLY A 422 -40.05 -1.06 -7.75
CA GLY A 422 -39.56 0.08 -7.00
C GLY A 422 -38.24 -0.19 -6.26
N ALA A 423 -38.06 -1.41 -5.72
CA ALA A 423 -36.82 -1.80 -5.06
C ALA A 423 -35.68 -2.01 -6.05
N ILE A 424 -35.95 -2.67 -7.18
CA ILE A 424 -34.96 -2.88 -8.24
C ILE A 424 -34.47 -1.54 -8.80
N LEU A 425 -35.39 -0.66 -9.20
CA LEU A 425 -35.04 0.61 -9.84
C LEU A 425 -34.35 1.60 -8.88
N SER A 426 -34.68 1.55 -7.59
CA SER A 426 -34.04 2.43 -6.59
C SER A 426 -32.67 1.92 -6.15
N MET A 427 -32.48 0.60 -6.00
CA MET A 427 -31.20 0.05 -5.51
C MET A 427 -30.18 -0.22 -6.62
N ALA A 428 -30.60 -0.64 -7.81
CA ALA A 428 -29.67 -1.00 -8.88
C ALA A 428 -28.66 0.12 -9.26
N PRO A 429 -29.04 1.41 -9.33
CA PRO A 429 -28.09 2.48 -9.62
C PRO A 429 -27.02 2.69 -8.54
N ILE A 430 -27.33 2.35 -7.27
CA ILE A 430 -26.36 2.45 -6.17
C ILE A 430 -25.15 1.53 -6.42
N ALA A 431 -25.32 0.45 -7.21
CA ALA A 431 -24.21 -0.41 -7.60
C ALA A 431 -23.04 0.38 -8.20
N PHE A 432 -23.30 1.48 -8.93
CA PHE A 432 -22.24 2.33 -9.49
C PHE A 432 -21.49 3.14 -8.41
N VAL A 433 -22.19 3.55 -7.34
CA VAL A 433 -21.58 4.20 -6.18
C VAL A 433 -20.65 3.23 -5.47
N THR A 434 -21.13 2.02 -5.17
CA THR A 434 -20.32 1.01 -4.49
C THR A 434 -19.22 0.42 -5.37
N MET A 435 -19.41 0.40 -6.69
CA MET A 435 -18.33 0.10 -7.63
C MET A 435 -17.23 1.15 -7.55
N THR A 436 -17.61 2.43 -7.51
CA THR A 436 -16.64 3.53 -7.38
C THR A 436 -15.88 3.45 -6.06
N GLU A 437 -16.57 3.15 -4.96
CA GLU A 437 -15.96 2.88 -3.66
C GLU A 437 -15.00 1.69 -3.72
N HIS A 438 -15.42 0.57 -4.32
CA HIS A 438 -14.57 -0.61 -4.50
C HIS A 438 -13.30 -0.27 -5.28
N MET A 439 -13.41 0.47 -6.39
CA MET A 439 -12.24 0.92 -7.15
C MET A 439 -11.33 1.82 -6.32
N GLY A 440 -11.89 2.72 -5.51
CA GLY A 440 -11.13 3.54 -4.57
C GLY A 440 -10.34 2.71 -3.56
N HIS A 441 -10.96 1.70 -2.96
CA HIS A 441 -10.29 0.78 -2.04
C HIS A 441 -9.17 0.00 -2.73
N ILE A 442 -9.39 -0.49 -3.95
CA ILE A 442 -8.36 -1.18 -4.73
C ILE A 442 -7.20 -0.24 -5.09
N MET A 443 -7.46 1.02 -5.46
CA MET A 443 -6.40 2.01 -5.73
C MET A 443 -5.53 2.29 -4.50
N VAL A 444 -6.15 2.41 -3.31
CA VAL A 444 -5.41 2.59 -2.05
C VAL A 444 -4.63 1.33 -1.71
N LEU A 445 -5.23 0.14 -1.86
CA LEU A 445 -4.56 -1.15 -1.65
C LEU A 445 -3.37 -1.33 -2.59
N ASN A 446 -3.48 -0.95 -3.86
CA ASN A 446 -2.37 -0.98 -4.82
C ASN A 446 -1.19 -0.14 -4.32
N LYS A 447 -1.48 1.05 -3.82
CA LYS A 447 -0.43 1.96 -3.30
C LYS A 447 0.21 1.43 -2.01
N LEU A 448 -0.57 0.83 -1.11
CA LEU A 448 -0.08 0.28 0.16
C LEU A 448 0.72 -1.01 -0.04
N THR A 449 0.25 -1.89 -0.93
CA THR A 449 0.85 -3.20 -1.17
C THR A 449 1.90 -3.19 -2.28
N LYS A 450 2.04 -2.07 -3.01
CA LYS A 450 2.90 -1.91 -4.20
C LYS A 450 2.61 -2.94 -5.32
N ARG A 451 1.37 -3.43 -5.37
CA ARG A 451 0.85 -4.36 -6.39
C ARG A 451 -0.19 -3.65 -7.26
N ASP A 452 -0.40 -4.14 -8.48
CA ASP A 452 -1.46 -3.65 -9.36
C ASP A 452 -2.54 -4.72 -9.53
N PHE A 453 -3.55 -4.66 -8.65
CA PHE A 453 -4.68 -5.59 -8.66
C PHE A 453 -5.68 -5.33 -9.81
N PHE A 454 -5.56 -4.21 -10.55
CA PHE A 454 -6.39 -4.03 -11.76
C PHE A 454 -5.86 -4.88 -12.92
N LYS A 455 -4.55 -5.10 -12.94
CA LYS A 455 -3.88 -5.89 -13.98
C LYS A 455 -3.81 -7.37 -13.64
N ASP A 456 -3.61 -7.71 -12.37
CA ASP A 456 -3.57 -9.09 -11.88
C ASP A 456 -4.48 -9.27 -10.64
N PRO A 457 -5.81 -9.29 -10.84
CA PRO A 457 -6.79 -9.46 -9.76
C PRO A 457 -6.78 -10.84 -9.10
#